data_AF-A0A2I2FQ23-F1
#
_entry.id   AF-A0A2I2FQ23-F1
#
_cell.length_a   1.000
_cell.length_b   1.000
_cell.length_c   1.000
_cell.angle_alpha   90.00
_cell.angle_beta   90.00
_cell.angle_gamma   90.00
#
_symmetry.space_group_name_H-M   'P 1'
#
loop_
_entity.id
_entity.type
_entity.pdbx_description
1 polymer ?
#
loop_
_entity_poly.entity_id
_entity_poly.type
_entity_poly.pdbx_seq_one_letter_code
_entity_poly.pdbx_strand_id
1 'polypeptide(L)'
;MRVSISCEACRQSKVKCIHNGQAPCHRCNRLNRTHCELTDPRSASLTPRKSVKRGRAVRASPSLSQGRPQTVATQSTGNQNVCHHCESPNPIATLPAATIIHACDTYRRKFPVVNFLHYPSLIAEVSADSSAVDPVFVSSLLSLCARFIPGLASEEVYADYARKQLARRAFEAPSLSMAQSLVMISLYEWGSGRPYKAWMYSGMATYMIQSLLKTADDSMEHNPDEFYASQAQQTQYEQLVRTYWAQFAQDCELSSGARQHFALSFDVIKVPLPISDRDFNFSLHSPTRWMPKDLNRQSLTAPLTIDHGLTIVTRGFDIFVRILRYANESRRGRESESPPHRAFQSLLAELDQWRTLQDVTVRFPDTHALAHVALGYGELFAYINLVYFMSVLFLYRDRVLTGIAWGTFEGDDAFNRLFTASQSIGGILSELEASETPVITPYAGFSVFVAAHINMYGTVSPHPYPGGRERAETEKKANFAYLERVCKFWPGVGRSWWRTVQEANRFYENARNHPGHVMALARPGHLALAGTLDEYGDIRSARRHELPTMRRRRGETILDEGDMGRHSTGQVPDVRPMAELHEWEAELLQWPFIDETWTSGFDTGVEAAWPNLS
;
A
#
# COMPACT_ATOMS: atom_id res chain seq x y z
N MET A 1 -25.28 -37.32 10.55
CA MET A 1 -24.60 -36.25 11.31
C MET A 1 -24.99 -36.35 12.78
N ARG A 2 -24.05 -36.74 13.67
CA ARG A 2 -24.31 -36.76 15.12
C ARG A 2 -24.31 -35.33 15.66
N VAL A 3 -25.41 -34.91 16.25
CA VAL A 3 -25.60 -33.56 16.79
C VAL A 3 -24.81 -33.40 18.10
N SER A 4 -24.04 -32.32 18.24
CA SER A 4 -23.25 -32.06 19.45
C SER A 4 -24.11 -31.48 20.57
N ILE A 5 -24.67 -32.34 21.42
CA ILE A 5 -25.35 -31.92 22.66
C ILE A 5 -24.33 -31.43 23.69
N SER A 6 -24.71 -30.47 24.55
CA SER A 6 -23.85 -29.95 25.63
C SER A 6 -24.69 -29.52 26.84
N CYS A 7 -24.13 -29.55 28.04
CA CYS A 7 -24.84 -29.06 29.23
C CYS A 7 -24.73 -27.54 29.39
N GLU A 8 -25.73 -26.97 30.05
CA GLU A 8 -25.83 -25.52 30.25
C GLU A 8 -24.65 -24.94 31.03
N ALA A 9 -24.18 -25.64 32.07
CA ALA A 9 -23.04 -25.20 32.87
C ALA A 9 -21.74 -25.10 32.05
N CYS A 10 -21.50 -26.04 31.12
CA CYS A 10 -20.34 -26.00 30.24
C CYS A 10 -20.47 -24.92 29.17
N ARG A 11 -21.68 -24.70 28.63
CA ARG A 11 -21.97 -23.59 27.69
C ARG A 11 -21.74 -22.22 28.32
N GLN A 12 -22.30 -21.98 29.51
CA GLN A 12 -22.12 -20.71 30.24
C GLN A 12 -20.66 -20.45 30.60
N SER A 13 -19.90 -21.51 30.87
CA SER A 13 -18.45 -21.41 31.14
C SER A 13 -17.59 -21.35 29.87
N LYS A 14 -18.17 -21.47 28.67
CA LYS A 14 -17.47 -21.57 27.37
C LYS A 14 -16.36 -22.64 27.35
N VAL A 15 -16.62 -23.83 27.93
CA VAL A 15 -15.69 -24.97 27.89
C VAL A 15 -16.29 -26.19 27.21
N LYS A 16 -15.43 -27.10 26.72
CA LYS A 16 -15.86 -28.34 26.06
C LYS A 16 -16.62 -29.25 27.04
N CYS A 17 -17.81 -29.69 26.63
CA CYS A 17 -18.63 -30.62 27.38
C CYS A 17 -18.33 -32.05 26.93
N ILE A 18 -17.66 -32.84 27.78
CA ILE A 18 -17.27 -34.24 27.48
C ILE A 18 -18.25 -35.19 28.18
N HIS A 19 -18.92 -36.04 27.39
CA HIS A 19 -19.86 -37.06 27.86
C HIS A 19 -20.04 -38.19 26.84
N ASN A 20 -20.58 -39.32 27.28
CA ASN A 20 -20.92 -40.47 26.41
C ASN A 20 -22.39 -40.44 25.92
N GLY A 21 -23.06 -39.28 26.00
CA GLY A 21 -24.46 -39.08 25.60
C GLY A 21 -25.44 -39.02 26.76
N GLN A 22 -24.98 -39.25 27.99
CA GLN A 22 -25.76 -39.17 29.22
C GLN A 22 -25.15 -38.15 30.19
N ALA A 23 -26.01 -37.56 31.02
CA ALA A 23 -25.59 -36.73 32.14
C ALA A 23 -25.27 -37.59 33.38
N PRO A 24 -24.43 -37.09 34.31
CA PRO A 24 -23.69 -35.83 34.25
C PRO A 24 -22.45 -35.91 33.34
N CYS A 25 -22.08 -34.79 32.69
CA CYS A 25 -20.83 -34.72 31.95
C CYS A 25 -19.61 -34.82 32.89
N HIS A 26 -18.44 -35.18 32.35
CA HIS A 26 -17.22 -35.39 33.14
C HIS A 26 -16.87 -34.21 34.06
N ARG A 27 -17.07 -32.97 33.57
CA ARG A 27 -16.79 -31.76 34.34
C ARG A 27 -17.79 -31.54 35.47
N CYS A 28 -19.09 -31.75 35.22
CA CYS A 28 -20.11 -31.63 36.27
C CYS A 28 -19.96 -32.71 37.34
N ASN A 29 -19.57 -33.94 36.94
CA ASN A 29 -19.29 -35.02 37.87
C ASN A 29 -18.08 -34.67 38.78
N ARG A 30 -16.98 -34.20 38.19
CA ARG A 30 -15.79 -33.79 38.97
C ARG A 30 -16.06 -32.62 39.93
N LEU A 31 -16.98 -31.73 39.57
CA LEU A 31 -17.34 -30.57 40.39
C LEU A 31 -18.50 -30.85 41.36
N ASN A 32 -18.94 -32.11 41.48
CA ASN A 32 -20.11 -32.51 42.28
C ASN A 32 -21.35 -31.62 42.05
N ARG A 33 -21.58 -31.23 40.79
CA ARG A 33 -22.79 -30.48 40.42
C ARG A 33 -23.96 -31.44 40.31
N THR A 34 -24.97 -31.21 41.13
CA THR A 34 -26.21 -32.00 41.17
C THR A 34 -27.07 -31.82 39.92
N HIS A 35 -26.93 -30.69 39.21
CA HIS A 35 -27.72 -30.38 38.03
C HIS A 35 -26.85 -30.34 36.77
N CYS A 36 -26.97 -31.39 35.94
CA CYS A 36 -26.36 -31.45 34.61
C CYS A 36 -27.40 -32.03 33.65
N GLU A 37 -27.89 -31.21 32.72
CA GLU A 37 -28.82 -31.64 31.69
C GLU A 37 -28.20 -31.34 30.32
N LEU A 38 -28.12 -32.36 29.46
CA LEU A 38 -27.58 -32.23 28.11
C LEU A 38 -28.72 -31.81 27.18
N THR A 39 -28.66 -30.60 26.63
CA THR A 39 -29.69 -30.11 25.71
C THR A 39 -29.09 -29.74 24.36
N ASP A 40 -29.89 -29.90 23.30
CA ASP A 40 -29.55 -29.49 21.94
C ASP A 40 -29.79 -27.97 21.80
N PRO A 41 -28.79 -27.18 21.37
CA PRO A 41 -28.97 -25.74 21.16
C PRO A 41 -30.10 -25.38 20.18
N ARG A 42 -30.55 -26.33 19.34
CA ARG A 42 -31.58 -26.10 18.30
C ARG A 42 -33.01 -26.44 18.73
N SER A 43 -33.23 -27.06 19.88
CA SER A 43 -34.57 -27.52 20.30
C SER A 43 -35.35 -26.53 21.20
N ALA A 44 -34.85 -25.31 21.43
CA ALA A 44 -35.59 -24.31 22.18
C ALA A 44 -36.60 -23.57 21.28
N SER A 45 -37.80 -24.13 21.14
CA SER A 45 -38.97 -23.44 20.56
C SER A 45 -40.06 -23.27 21.62
N LEU A 46 -40.47 -22.00 21.79
CA LEU A 46 -41.80 -21.49 22.14
C LEU A 46 -42.46 -21.99 23.45
N THR A 47 -42.43 -21.16 24.49
CA THR A 47 -43.65 -20.77 25.23
C THR A 47 -43.52 -19.39 25.91
N PRO A 48 -44.62 -18.65 26.13
CA PRO A 48 -44.62 -17.18 26.27
C PRO A 48 -44.96 -16.63 27.68
N ARG A 49 -44.40 -15.44 27.97
CA ARG A 49 -44.81 -14.36 28.90
C ARG A 49 -45.22 -14.71 30.35
N LYS A 50 -44.66 -13.94 31.31
CA LYS A 50 -45.41 -12.94 32.10
C LYS A 50 -44.54 -12.09 33.02
N SER A 51 -44.75 -10.78 32.92
CA SER A 51 -44.39 -9.74 33.88
C SER A 51 -45.28 -9.82 35.12
N VAL A 52 -44.70 -9.82 36.32
CA VAL A 52 -45.39 -9.41 37.56
C VAL A 52 -44.41 -8.70 38.50
N LYS A 53 -44.76 -7.46 38.88
CA LYS A 53 -44.18 -6.68 39.99
C LYS A 53 -44.79 -7.11 41.34
N ARG A 54 -43.98 -7.14 42.40
CA ARG A 54 -44.26 -6.95 43.86
C ARG A 54 -43.01 -7.48 44.61
N GLY A 55 -42.43 -6.92 45.67
CA GLY A 55 -42.76 -5.83 46.60
C GLY A 55 -42.26 -6.20 48.00
N ARG A 56 -41.14 -5.58 48.44
CA ARG A 56 -40.73 -5.13 49.81
C ARG A 56 -40.69 -6.07 51.06
N ALA A 57 -39.72 -5.74 51.93
CA ALA A 57 -39.53 -5.98 53.40
C ALA A 57 -38.60 -7.16 53.79
N VAL A 58 -37.38 -6.99 54.35
CA VAL A 58 -36.84 -6.36 55.59
C VAL A 58 -37.03 -7.20 56.87
N ARG A 59 -35.89 -7.66 57.44
CA ARG A 59 -35.48 -7.80 58.88
C ARG A 59 -34.35 -8.85 58.97
N ALA A 60 -33.36 -8.82 59.86
CA ALA A 60 -32.73 -7.87 60.77
C ALA A 60 -31.46 -8.59 61.32
N SER A 61 -30.46 -7.81 61.77
CA SER A 61 -29.16 -8.14 62.40
C SER A 61 -29.29 -8.92 63.75
N PRO A 62 -28.25 -9.18 64.60
CA PRO A 62 -26.86 -8.63 64.75
C PRO A 62 -25.76 -9.72 64.98
N SER A 63 -24.44 -9.54 65.15
CA SER A 63 -23.64 -8.61 65.99
C SER A 63 -22.11 -8.83 65.82
N LEU A 64 -21.34 -7.73 65.73
CA LEU A 64 -20.10 -7.35 66.48
C LEU A 64 -19.00 -8.43 66.78
N SER A 65 -17.71 -8.23 66.42
CA SER A 65 -16.80 -7.29 67.11
C SER A 65 -15.36 -7.24 66.51
N GLN A 66 -14.76 -6.02 66.52
CA GLN A 66 -13.33 -5.62 66.69
C GLN A 66 -12.26 -6.11 65.67
N GLY A 67 -11.34 -5.33 65.08
CA GLY A 67 -10.98 -3.90 65.14
C GLY A 67 -9.46 -3.69 64.90
N ARG A 68 -9.05 -3.01 63.82
CA ARG A 68 -7.85 -2.10 63.76
C ARG A 68 -7.81 -1.30 62.44
N PRO A 69 -7.27 -0.06 62.41
CA PRO A 69 -7.63 0.97 61.43
C PRO A 69 -6.60 1.14 60.32
N GLN A 70 -7.06 1.39 59.08
CA GLN A 70 -6.30 2.12 58.07
C GLN A 70 -7.21 3.09 57.29
N THR A 71 -6.88 4.37 57.47
CA THR A 71 -7.01 5.56 56.62
C THR A 71 -7.87 5.53 55.35
N VAL A 72 -8.70 6.57 55.30
CA VAL A 72 -9.75 6.97 54.35
C VAL A 72 -9.25 7.29 52.94
N ALA A 73 -9.92 6.75 51.92
CA ALA A 73 -10.20 7.46 50.66
C ALA A 73 -11.52 6.94 50.07
N THR A 74 -12.53 7.80 50.14
CA THR A 74 -13.94 7.58 49.83
C THR A 74 -14.18 7.50 48.32
N GLN A 75 -14.65 6.37 47.80
CA GLN A 75 -15.35 6.32 46.52
C GLN A 75 -16.86 6.35 46.78
N SER A 76 -17.45 7.52 46.61
CA SER A 76 -18.90 7.68 46.56
C SER A 76 -19.41 7.34 45.17
N THR A 77 -20.25 6.32 45.11
CA THR A 77 -21.13 5.98 43.99
C THR A 77 -22.10 7.12 43.66
N GLY A 78 -22.31 7.37 42.36
CA GLY A 78 -23.54 7.96 41.85
C GLY A 78 -23.35 8.94 40.70
N ASN A 79 -23.44 8.48 39.45
CA ASN A 79 -24.66 8.73 38.67
C ASN A 79 -24.60 8.04 37.30
N GLN A 80 -25.76 7.51 36.93
CA GLN A 80 -26.06 6.97 35.61
C GLN A 80 -25.95 8.09 34.58
N ASN A 81 -24.87 8.10 33.80
CA ASN A 81 -24.86 8.84 32.55
C ASN A 81 -25.37 7.92 31.44
N VAL A 82 -26.58 8.24 31.00
CA VAL A 82 -27.09 7.98 29.66
C VAL A 82 -25.92 8.14 28.68
N CYS A 83 -25.65 7.09 27.90
CA CYS A 83 -24.62 7.11 26.87
C CYS A 83 -25.07 8.07 25.76
N HIS A 84 -24.79 9.36 25.93
CA HIS A 84 -24.73 10.28 24.81
C HIS A 84 -23.59 9.80 23.93
N HIS A 85 -23.92 9.18 22.80
CA HIS A 85 -22.99 9.07 21.68
C HIS A 85 -22.51 10.49 21.36
N CYS A 86 -21.32 10.84 21.84
CA CYS A 86 -20.69 12.11 21.47
C CYS A 86 -20.33 11.98 20.00
N GLU A 87 -21.20 12.48 19.12
CA GLU A 87 -20.88 12.68 17.72
C GLU A 87 -19.62 13.53 17.65
N SER A 88 -18.59 13.04 16.96
CA SER A 88 -17.42 13.86 16.69
C SER A 88 -17.91 15.11 15.94
N PRO A 89 -17.66 16.32 16.48
CA PRO A 89 -18.14 17.55 15.84
C PRO A 89 -17.63 17.60 14.41
N ASN A 90 -18.50 17.97 13.48
CA ASN A 90 -18.16 18.04 12.07
C ASN A 90 -17.04 19.07 11.84
N PRO A 91 -15.81 18.65 11.45
CA PRO A 91 -14.66 19.54 11.34
C PRO A 91 -14.76 20.50 10.15
N ILE A 92 -15.69 20.26 9.22
CA ILE A 92 -15.89 21.12 8.04
C ILE A 92 -16.99 22.17 8.25
N ALA A 93 -17.76 22.09 9.34
CA ALA A 93 -18.95 22.94 9.54
C ALA A 93 -18.64 24.45 9.59
N THR A 94 -17.39 24.81 9.93
CA THR A 94 -16.93 26.20 10.04
C THR A 94 -16.12 26.66 8.83
N LEU A 95 -15.87 25.77 7.85
CA LEU A 95 -15.02 26.10 6.71
C LEU A 95 -15.80 26.91 5.66
N PRO A 96 -15.25 28.04 5.18
CA PRO A 96 -15.85 28.77 4.07
C PRO A 96 -15.87 27.95 2.78
N ALA A 97 -16.89 28.15 1.93
CA ALA A 97 -16.99 27.51 0.60
C ALA A 97 -15.71 27.69 -0.24
N ALA A 98 -15.10 28.88 -0.21
CA ALA A 98 -13.84 29.16 -0.90
C ALA A 98 -12.69 28.25 -0.45
N THR A 99 -12.66 27.86 0.83
CA THR A 99 -11.66 26.92 1.36
C THR A 99 -11.88 25.50 0.84
N ILE A 100 -13.15 25.07 0.75
CA ILE A 100 -13.51 23.76 0.18
C ILE A 100 -13.15 23.73 -1.32
N ILE A 101 -13.46 24.78 -2.08
CA ILE A 101 -13.11 24.90 -3.49
C ILE A 101 -11.59 24.86 -3.70
N HIS A 102 -10.83 25.58 -2.86
CA HIS A 102 -9.36 25.53 -2.89
C HIS A 102 -8.82 24.13 -2.57
N ALA A 103 -9.47 23.40 -1.65
CA ALA A 103 -9.12 22.01 -1.39
C ALA A 103 -9.42 21.10 -2.59
N CYS A 104 -10.56 21.26 -3.27
CA CYS A 104 -10.89 20.52 -4.49
C CYS A 104 -9.86 20.76 -5.60
N ASP A 105 -9.41 22.01 -5.76
CA ASP A 105 -8.38 22.37 -6.74
C ASP A 105 -6.99 21.81 -6.37
N THR A 106 -6.65 21.85 -5.09
CA THR A 106 -5.43 21.19 -4.57
C THR A 106 -5.47 19.68 -4.79
N TYR A 107 -6.63 19.04 -4.58
CA TYR A 107 -6.81 17.60 -4.77
C TYR A 107 -6.54 17.19 -6.21
N ARG A 108 -7.21 17.82 -7.19
CA ARG A 108 -7.05 17.47 -8.62
C ARG A 108 -5.61 17.66 -9.10
N ARG A 109 -4.88 18.65 -8.57
CA ARG A 109 -3.49 18.93 -8.94
C ARG A 109 -2.51 17.97 -8.26
N LYS A 110 -2.62 17.77 -6.95
CA LYS A 110 -1.66 16.96 -6.17
C LYS A 110 -1.91 15.45 -6.25
N PHE A 111 -3.11 15.02 -6.63
CA PHE A 111 -3.50 13.61 -6.68
C PHE A 111 -4.18 13.25 -8.01
N PRO A 112 -3.52 13.47 -9.16
CA PRO A 112 -4.16 13.36 -10.48
C PRO A 112 -4.56 11.92 -10.84
N VAL A 113 -3.87 10.89 -10.32
CA VAL A 113 -4.18 9.47 -10.56
C VAL A 113 -5.49 9.03 -9.89
N VAL A 114 -5.87 9.70 -8.80
CA VAL A 114 -7.13 9.45 -8.09
C VAL A 114 -8.15 10.56 -8.34
N ASN A 115 -8.01 11.33 -9.42
CA ASN A 115 -8.93 12.41 -9.75
C ASN A 115 -10.17 11.90 -10.50
N PHE A 116 -11.24 11.64 -9.75
CA PHE A 116 -12.57 11.29 -10.25
C PHE A 116 -13.58 12.45 -10.17
N LEU A 117 -13.13 13.66 -9.83
CA LEU A 117 -14.01 14.81 -9.59
C LEU A 117 -14.48 15.43 -10.90
N HIS A 118 -15.80 15.55 -11.08
CA HIS A 118 -16.32 16.48 -12.07
C HIS A 118 -16.25 17.90 -11.49
N TYR A 119 -15.10 18.53 -11.69
CA TYR A 119 -14.76 19.80 -11.02
C TYR A 119 -15.81 20.90 -11.23
N PRO A 120 -16.34 21.15 -12.45
CA PRO A 120 -17.33 22.22 -12.67
C PRO A 120 -18.61 22.02 -11.87
N SER A 121 -19.15 20.79 -11.81
CA SER A 121 -20.37 20.52 -11.01
C SER A 121 -20.11 20.65 -9.52
N LEU A 122 -18.97 20.13 -9.05
CA LEU A 122 -18.64 20.16 -7.62
C LEU A 122 -18.46 21.59 -7.10
N ILE A 123 -17.75 22.45 -7.82
CA ILE A 123 -17.57 23.84 -7.36
C ILE A 123 -18.86 24.65 -7.46
N ALA A 124 -19.74 24.34 -8.42
CA ALA A 124 -21.05 24.96 -8.53
C ALA A 124 -21.93 24.59 -7.33
N GLU A 125 -21.94 23.31 -6.94
CA GLU A 125 -22.65 22.80 -5.76
C GLU A 125 -22.12 23.44 -4.47
N VAL A 126 -20.79 23.43 -4.26
CA VAL A 126 -20.16 24.04 -3.07
C VAL A 126 -20.42 25.54 -2.98
N SER A 127 -20.45 26.24 -4.12
CA SER A 127 -20.70 27.68 -4.17
C SER A 127 -22.17 28.03 -3.88
N ALA A 128 -23.09 27.17 -4.31
CA ALA A 128 -24.52 27.36 -4.07
C ALA A 128 -24.88 27.05 -2.61
N ASP A 129 -24.42 25.90 -2.09
CA ASP A 129 -24.65 25.48 -0.72
C ASP A 129 -23.56 24.50 -0.28
N SER A 130 -22.61 24.97 0.53
CA SER A 130 -21.54 24.12 1.07
C SER A 130 -22.04 22.98 1.96
N SER A 131 -23.27 23.06 2.48
CA SER A 131 -23.87 22.01 3.30
C SER A 131 -24.52 20.88 2.49
N ALA A 132 -24.71 21.08 1.18
CA ALA A 132 -25.22 20.06 0.27
C ALA A 132 -24.21 18.92 0.04
N VAL A 133 -22.91 19.22 0.12
CA VAL A 133 -21.83 18.24 -0.06
C VAL A 133 -21.64 17.41 1.21
N ASP A 134 -21.53 16.09 1.05
CA ASP A 134 -21.35 15.16 2.17
C ASP A 134 -20.09 15.52 3.00
N PRO A 135 -20.23 15.80 4.31
CA PRO A 135 -19.11 16.10 5.17
C PRO A 135 -18.03 15.02 5.22
N VAL A 136 -18.41 13.75 5.01
CA VAL A 136 -17.46 12.63 4.97
C VAL A 136 -16.56 12.73 3.75
N PHE A 137 -17.12 13.11 2.60
CA PHE A 137 -16.39 13.31 1.36
C PHE A 137 -15.40 14.46 1.48
N VAL A 138 -15.85 15.63 1.95
CA VAL A 138 -14.98 16.80 2.13
C VAL A 138 -13.88 16.52 3.17
N SER A 139 -14.20 15.83 4.26
CA SER A 139 -13.19 15.45 5.27
C SER A 139 -12.17 14.44 4.72
N SER A 140 -12.60 13.50 3.89
CA SER A 140 -11.69 12.55 3.22
C SER A 140 -10.76 13.29 2.25
N LEU A 141 -11.28 14.25 1.49
CA LEU A 141 -10.50 15.11 0.61
C LEU A 141 -9.48 15.96 1.40
N LEU A 142 -9.90 16.57 2.51
CA LEU A 142 -9.05 17.40 3.36
C LEU A 142 -7.98 16.58 4.10
N SER A 143 -8.22 15.31 4.40
CA SER A 143 -7.18 14.42 4.94
C SER A 143 -5.97 14.29 4.00
N LEU A 144 -6.18 14.50 2.70
CA LEU A 144 -5.11 14.51 1.71
C LEU A 144 -4.54 15.91 1.46
N CYS A 145 -5.40 16.93 1.43
CA CYS A 145 -5.03 18.26 0.96
C CYS A 145 -4.54 19.21 2.06
N ALA A 146 -4.94 19.02 3.33
CA ALA A 146 -4.63 19.96 4.41
C ALA A 146 -3.12 20.21 4.56
N ARG A 147 -2.28 19.19 4.30
CA ARG A 147 -0.81 19.32 4.31
C ARG A 147 -0.23 20.30 3.27
N PHE A 148 -1.02 20.69 2.27
CA PHE A 148 -0.61 21.63 1.22
C PHE A 148 -1.29 22.99 1.35
N ILE A 149 -2.21 23.15 2.31
CA ILE A 149 -3.05 24.36 2.44
C ILE A 149 -2.76 24.99 3.81
N PRO A 150 -2.14 26.18 3.86
CA PRO A 150 -1.83 26.83 5.13
C PRO A 150 -3.12 27.27 5.85
N GLY A 151 -3.09 27.21 7.18
CA GLY A 151 -4.19 27.69 8.04
C GLY A 151 -5.30 26.67 8.33
N LEU A 152 -5.24 25.47 7.77
CA LEU A 152 -6.16 24.38 8.12
C LEU A 152 -5.70 23.61 9.36
N ALA A 153 -6.65 22.88 9.96
CA ALA A 153 -6.32 21.90 10.99
C ALA A 153 -5.46 20.77 10.40
N SER A 154 -4.80 20.00 11.27
CA SER A 154 -4.05 18.82 10.81
C SER A 154 -4.95 17.86 10.06
N GLU A 155 -4.38 17.25 9.03
CA GLU A 155 -4.93 16.18 8.22
C GLU A 155 -5.57 15.04 9.03
N GLU A 156 -5.02 14.73 10.21
CA GLU A 156 -5.55 13.67 11.09
C GLU A 156 -6.91 14.04 11.70
N VAL A 157 -7.22 15.33 11.88
CA VAL A 157 -8.55 15.78 12.36
C VAL A 157 -9.63 15.40 11.36
N TYR A 158 -9.38 15.67 10.08
CA TYR A 158 -10.31 15.34 9.00
C TYR A 158 -10.37 13.83 8.75
N ALA A 159 -9.22 13.15 8.78
CA ALA A 159 -9.16 11.70 8.64
C ALA A 159 -9.91 10.97 9.76
N ASP A 160 -9.75 11.40 11.01
CA ASP A 160 -10.43 10.77 12.15
C ASP A 160 -11.95 10.89 12.05
N TYR A 161 -12.47 12.05 11.64
CA TYR A 161 -13.89 12.24 11.35
C TYR A 161 -14.36 11.31 10.22
N ALA A 162 -13.66 11.31 9.09
CA ALA A 162 -13.99 10.46 7.94
C ALA A 162 -13.99 8.97 8.34
N ARG A 163 -12.95 8.49 9.04
CA ARG A 163 -12.86 7.10 9.52
C ARG A 163 -14.05 6.71 10.40
N LYS A 164 -14.44 7.58 11.35
CA LYS A 164 -15.58 7.33 12.25
C LYS A 164 -16.90 7.24 11.49
N GLN A 165 -17.13 8.16 10.55
CA GLN A 165 -18.37 8.17 9.78
C GLN A 165 -18.44 7.03 8.77
N LEU A 166 -17.35 6.74 8.06
CA LEU A 166 -17.26 5.59 7.15
C LEU A 166 -17.48 4.26 7.88
N ALA A 167 -16.96 4.11 9.10
CA ALA A 167 -17.22 2.93 9.91
C ALA A 167 -18.70 2.80 10.32
N ARG A 168 -19.38 3.90 10.61
CA ARG A 168 -20.82 3.91 10.93
C ARG A 168 -21.68 3.55 9.70
N ARG A 169 -21.28 4.04 8.53
CA ARG A 169 -21.97 3.82 7.25
C ARG A 169 -21.51 2.57 6.49
N ALA A 170 -20.63 1.74 7.09
CA ALA A 170 -19.98 0.63 6.40
C ALA A 170 -20.96 -0.44 5.84
N PHE A 171 -22.17 -0.52 6.40
CA PHE A 171 -23.22 -1.46 6.00
C PHE A 171 -24.44 -0.76 5.37
N GLU A 172 -24.33 0.53 5.07
CA GLU A 172 -25.37 1.26 4.32
C GLU A 172 -25.32 0.92 2.82
N ALA A 173 -26.38 1.27 2.10
CA ALA A 173 -26.41 1.10 0.65
C ALA A 173 -25.26 1.89 -0.01
N PRO A 174 -24.55 1.32 -1.00
CA PRO A 174 -23.40 1.96 -1.61
C PRO A 174 -23.81 3.27 -2.29
N SER A 175 -22.98 4.29 -2.13
CA SER A 175 -23.12 5.57 -2.83
C SER A 175 -21.79 6.00 -3.42
N LEU A 176 -21.83 6.78 -4.49
CA LEU A 176 -20.61 7.25 -5.16
C LEU A 176 -19.74 8.10 -4.21
N SER A 177 -20.36 8.97 -3.42
CA SER A 177 -19.68 9.77 -2.38
C SER A 177 -18.92 8.90 -1.36
N MET A 178 -19.55 7.83 -0.87
CA MET A 178 -18.90 6.92 0.09
C MET A 178 -17.75 6.14 -0.55
N ALA A 179 -17.94 5.63 -1.78
CA ALA A 179 -16.88 4.95 -2.51
C ALA A 179 -15.68 5.88 -2.72
N GLN A 180 -15.91 7.11 -3.20
CA GLN A 180 -14.87 8.13 -3.40
C GLN A 180 -14.17 8.51 -2.09
N SER A 181 -14.92 8.62 -0.99
CA SER A 181 -14.36 8.86 0.35
C SER A 181 -13.43 7.74 0.80
N LEU A 182 -13.81 6.48 0.54
CA LEU A 182 -12.98 5.31 0.86
C LEU A 182 -11.69 5.27 0.03
N VAL A 183 -11.73 5.62 -1.26
CA VAL A 183 -10.53 5.75 -2.12
C VAL A 183 -9.56 6.79 -1.54
N MET A 184 -10.08 7.96 -1.17
CA MET A 184 -9.26 9.05 -0.59
C MET A 184 -8.66 8.66 0.76
N ILE A 185 -9.45 8.05 1.65
CA ILE A 185 -8.96 7.59 2.96
C ILE A 185 -7.98 6.42 2.84
N SER A 186 -8.17 5.53 1.87
CA SER A 186 -7.20 4.48 1.55
C SER A 186 -5.81 5.08 1.26
N LEU A 187 -5.76 6.14 0.44
CA LEU A 187 -4.50 6.83 0.12
C LEU A 187 -3.87 7.47 1.36
N TYR A 188 -4.70 8.12 2.17
CA TYR A 188 -4.26 8.78 3.39
C TYR A 188 -3.66 7.79 4.39
N GLU A 189 -4.34 6.67 4.63
CA GLU A 189 -3.89 5.63 5.56
C GLU A 189 -2.58 5.00 5.10
N TRP A 190 -2.43 4.76 3.79
CA TRP A 190 -1.19 4.24 3.24
C TRP A 190 -0.04 5.23 3.41
N GLY A 191 -0.20 6.48 2.98
CA GLY A 191 0.81 7.53 3.15
C GLY A 191 1.12 7.86 4.61
N SER A 192 0.20 7.57 5.53
CA SER A 192 0.42 7.70 6.97
C SER A 192 1.14 6.50 7.60
N GLY A 193 1.56 5.52 6.81
CA GLY A 193 2.25 4.31 7.29
C GLY A 193 1.31 3.34 8.00
N ARG A 194 0.04 3.26 7.59
CA ARG A 194 -0.98 2.34 8.14
C ARG A 194 -1.54 1.45 7.03
N PRO A 195 -0.70 0.60 6.41
CA PRO A 195 -1.07 -0.10 5.18
C PRO A 195 -2.27 -1.06 5.38
N TYR A 196 -2.41 -1.69 6.54
CA TYR A 196 -3.55 -2.59 6.81
C TYR A 196 -4.89 -1.86 6.71
N LYS A 197 -4.97 -0.65 7.27
CA LYS A 197 -6.17 0.18 7.19
C LYS A 197 -6.43 0.60 5.75
N ALA A 198 -5.39 1.01 5.02
CA ALA A 198 -5.51 1.36 3.60
C ALA A 198 -6.12 0.21 2.80
N TRP A 199 -5.62 -1.00 2.99
CA TRP A 199 -6.13 -2.19 2.31
C TRP A 199 -7.58 -2.51 2.65
N MET A 200 -7.98 -2.40 3.92
CA MET A 200 -9.38 -2.58 4.33
C MET A 200 -10.31 -1.55 3.66
N TYR A 201 -9.90 -0.28 3.62
CA TYR A 201 -10.67 0.76 2.95
C TYR A 201 -10.72 0.57 1.43
N SER A 202 -9.60 0.15 0.82
CA SER A 202 -9.52 -0.24 -0.60
C SER A 202 -10.54 -1.34 -0.93
N GLY A 203 -10.55 -2.43 -0.15
CA GLY A 203 -11.51 -3.52 -0.35
C GLY A 203 -12.97 -3.07 -0.26
N MET A 204 -13.30 -2.23 0.74
CA MET A 204 -14.64 -1.65 0.87
C MET A 204 -15.01 -0.78 -0.34
N ALA A 205 -14.10 0.09 -0.79
CA ALA A 205 -14.31 0.93 -1.97
C ALA A 205 -14.60 0.07 -3.21
N THR A 206 -13.77 -0.96 -3.45
CA THR A 206 -13.91 -1.87 -4.58
C THR A 206 -15.30 -2.51 -4.63
N TYR A 207 -15.81 -3.05 -3.51
CA TYR A 207 -17.14 -3.67 -3.48
C TYR A 207 -18.27 -2.66 -3.70
N MET A 208 -18.17 -1.45 -3.12
CA MET A 208 -19.16 -0.39 -3.36
C MET A 208 -19.20 0.02 -4.84
N ILE A 209 -18.04 0.22 -5.46
CA ILE A 209 -17.92 0.62 -6.87
C ILE A 209 -18.49 -0.47 -7.78
N GLN A 210 -18.15 -1.74 -7.54
CA GLN A 210 -18.68 -2.87 -8.32
C GLN A 210 -20.20 -2.96 -8.24
N SER A 211 -20.77 -2.74 -7.06
CA SER A 211 -22.24 -2.71 -6.88
C SER A 211 -22.89 -1.54 -7.64
N LEU A 212 -22.25 -0.36 -7.62
CA LEU A 212 -22.75 0.82 -8.34
C LEU A 212 -22.66 0.64 -9.85
N LEU A 213 -21.57 0.07 -10.36
CA LEU A 213 -21.40 -0.25 -11.78
C LEU A 213 -22.50 -1.21 -12.25
N LYS A 214 -22.76 -2.27 -11.47
CA LYS A 214 -23.84 -3.21 -11.79
C LYS A 214 -25.21 -2.52 -11.84
N THR A 215 -25.47 -1.61 -10.89
CA THR A 215 -26.72 -0.84 -10.84
C THR A 215 -26.85 0.09 -12.06
N ALA A 216 -25.76 0.71 -12.48
CA ALA A 216 -25.72 1.54 -13.68
C ALA A 216 -25.97 0.72 -14.95
N ASP A 217 -25.31 -0.44 -15.08
CA ASP A 217 -25.50 -1.36 -16.21
C ASP A 217 -26.97 -1.81 -16.31
N ASP A 218 -27.58 -2.20 -15.19
CA ASP A 218 -29.00 -2.58 -15.15
C ASP A 218 -29.90 -1.41 -15.57
N SER A 219 -29.63 -0.19 -15.09
CA SER A 219 -30.40 1.00 -15.48
C SER A 219 -30.29 1.31 -16.98
N MET A 220 -29.09 1.17 -17.55
CA MET A 220 -28.84 1.41 -18.98
C MET A 220 -29.52 0.35 -19.86
N GLU A 221 -29.60 -0.90 -19.40
CA GLU A 221 -30.30 -1.98 -20.12
C GLU A 221 -31.82 -1.77 -20.12
N HIS A 222 -32.40 -1.32 -19.00
CA HIS A 222 -33.85 -1.15 -18.88
C HIS A 222 -34.36 0.15 -19.51
N ASN A 223 -33.62 1.27 -19.40
CA ASN A 223 -34.04 2.60 -19.87
C ASN A 223 -32.91 3.35 -20.61
N PRO A 224 -32.47 2.88 -21.79
CA PRO A 224 -31.34 3.47 -22.50
C PRO A 224 -31.59 4.93 -22.91
N ASP A 225 -32.79 5.24 -23.42
CA ASP A 225 -33.11 6.58 -23.92
C ASP A 225 -33.06 7.64 -22.80
N GLU A 226 -33.53 7.29 -21.59
CA GLU A 226 -33.49 8.19 -20.43
C GLU A 226 -32.05 8.47 -19.99
N PHE A 227 -31.22 7.42 -19.94
CA PHE A 227 -29.81 7.53 -19.57
C PHE A 227 -29.03 8.45 -20.50
N TYR A 228 -29.21 8.28 -21.82
CA TYR A 228 -28.52 9.10 -22.81
C TYR A 228 -29.16 10.49 -23.01
N ALA A 229 -30.41 10.70 -22.59
CA ALA A 229 -31.04 12.02 -22.61
C ALA A 229 -30.51 12.95 -21.49
N SER A 230 -30.06 12.39 -20.37
CA SER A 230 -29.61 13.17 -19.22
C SER A 230 -28.09 13.36 -19.19
N GLN A 231 -27.63 14.60 -19.44
CA GLN A 231 -26.22 14.97 -19.30
C GLN A 231 -25.70 14.77 -17.86
N ALA A 232 -26.55 14.99 -16.86
CA ALA A 232 -26.21 14.78 -15.45
C ALA A 232 -25.95 13.31 -15.14
N GLN A 233 -26.79 12.39 -15.65
CA GLN A 233 -26.60 10.94 -15.48
C GLN A 233 -25.34 10.46 -16.20
N GLN A 234 -25.06 10.94 -17.41
CA GLN A 234 -23.82 10.62 -18.13
C GLN A 234 -22.57 11.09 -17.37
N THR A 235 -22.62 12.30 -16.80
CA THR A 235 -21.52 12.85 -15.99
C THR A 235 -21.30 12.01 -14.73
N GLN A 236 -22.37 11.64 -14.03
CA GLN A 236 -22.30 10.79 -12.85
C GLN A 236 -21.76 9.39 -13.16
N TYR A 237 -22.15 8.80 -14.30
CA TYR A 237 -21.59 7.55 -14.77
C TYR A 237 -20.09 7.66 -15.09
N GLU A 238 -19.67 8.74 -15.72
CA GLU A 238 -18.24 8.97 -15.97
C GLU A 238 -17.45 9.16 -14.66
N GLN A 239 -18.02 9.83 -13.66
CA GLN A 239 -17.42 9.88 -12.32
C GLN A 239 -17.27 8.49 -11.71
N LEU A 240 -18.26 7.61 -11.88
CA LEU A 240 -18.19 6.23 -11.40
C LEU A 240 -17.10 5.42 -12.14
N VAL A 241 -17.00 5.55 -13.47
CA VAL A 241 -15.94 4.93 -14.29
C VAL A 241 -14.56 5.42 -13.86
N ARG A 242 -14.37 6.73 -13.69
CA ARG A 242 -13.11 7.32 -13.20
C ARG A 242 -12.79 6.87 -11.78
N THR A 243 -13.80 6.75 -10.91
CA THR A 243 -13.63 6.24 -9.54
C THR A 243 -13.15 4.78 -9.56
N TYR A 244 -13.69 3.94 -10.47
CA TYR A 244 -13.22 2.57 -10.66
C TYR A 244 -11.75 2.51 -11.07
N TRP A 245 -11.33 3.29 -12.06
CA TRP A 245 -9.95 3.26 -12.55
C TRP A 245 -8.96 3.92 -11.60
N ALA A 246 -9.36 4.96 -10.88
CA ALA A 246 -8.61 5.53 -9.76
C ALA A 246 -8.37 4.48 -8.67
N GLN A 247 -9.42 3.74 -8.29
CA GLN A 247 -9.34 2.68 -7.31
C GLN A 247 -8.46 1.52 -7.81
N PHE A 248 -8.56 1.14 -9.08
CA PHE A 248 -7.70 0.12 -9.69
C PHE A 248 -6.22 0.51 -9.66
N ALA A 249 -5.89 1.73 -10.10
CA ALA A 249 -4.52 2.24 -10.08
C ALA A 249 -3.96 2.27 -8.65
N GLN A 250 -4.76 2.75 -7.69
CA GLN A 250 -4.39 2.75 -6.28
C GLN A 250 -4.18 1.33 -5.72
N ASP A 251 -5.04 0.37 -6.06
CA ASP A 251 -4.88 -1.02 -5.62
C ASP A 251 -3.57 -1.62 -6.16
N CYS A 252 -3.17 -1.27 -7.39
CA CYS A 252 -1.87 -1.63 -7.95
C CYS A 252 -0.70 -1.03 -7.17
N GLU A 253 -0.80 0.23 -6.73
CA GLU A 253 0.21 0.87 -5.88
C GLU A 253 0.34 0.16 -4.51
N LEU A 254 -0.80 -0.20 -3.91
CA LEU A 254 -0.88 -0.85 -2.59
C LEU A 254 -0.42 -2.31 -2.60
N SER A 255 -0.61 -3.03 -3.70
CA SER A 255 -0.36 -4.49 -3.80
C SER A 255 1.11 -4.85 -4.03
N SER A 256 2.03 -3.91 -3.80
CA SER A 256 3.44 -3.96 -4.19
C SER A 256 4.33 -4.97 -3.42
N GLY A 257 3.75 -5.97 -2.72
CA GLY A 257 4.53 -7.10 -2.20
C GLY A 257 3.83 -8.25 -1.47
N ALA A 258 2.50 -8.27 -1.38
CA ALA A 258 1.75 -9.41 -0.84
C ALA A 258 1.18 -10.28 -1.98
N ARG A 259 0.96 -11.57 -1.73
CA ARG A 259 0.26 -12.51 -2.66
C ARG A 259 -1.24 -12.18 -2.80
N GLN A 260 -1.61 -10.92 -3.04
CA GLN A 260 -2.99 -10.52 -3.13
C GLN A 260 -3.19 -9.64 -4.35
N HIS A 261 -3.67 -10.25 -5.42
CA HIS A 261 -4.46 -9.55 -6.41
C HIS A 261 -5.88 -10.07 -6.32
N PHE A 262 -6.81 -9.17 -6.02
CA PHE A 262 -8.22 -9.31 -6.41
C PHE A 262 -8.53 -8.47 -7.66
N ALA A 263 -7.57 -7.66 -8.15
CA ALA A 263 -7.71 -6.95 -9.41
C ALA A 263 -7.78 -7.95 -10.57
N LEU A 264 -8.90 -7.94 -11.30
CA LEU A 264 -9.08 -8.70 -12.53
C LEU A 264 -7.96 -8.31 -13.52
N SER A 265 -7.55 -9.26 -14.36
CA SER A 265 -6.65 -8.96 -15.48
C SER A 265 -7.24 -7.82 -16.32
N PHE A 266 -6.41 -6.82 -16.67
CA PHE A 266 -6.83 -5.64 -17.42
C PHE A 266 -7.67 -5.98 -18.65
N ASP A 267 -7.27 -7.02 -19.39
CA ASP A 267 -7.96 -7.47 -20.62
C ASP A 267 -9.33 -8.12 -20.39
N VAL A 268 -9.65 -8.52 -19.16
CA VAL A 268 -10.90 -9.18 -18.77
C VAL A 268 -11.90 -8.19 -18.15
N ILE A 269 -11.44 -6.98 -17.82
CA ILE A 269 -12.27 -5.92 -17.23
C ILE A 269 -13.32 -5.45 -18.27
N LYS A 270 -14.59 -5.44 -17.85
CA LYS A 270 -15.74 -5.01 -18.66
C LYS A 270 -16.19 -3.57 -18.37
N VAL A 271 -15.36 -2.78 -17.70
CA VAL A 271 -15.58 -1.36 -17.48
C VAL A 271 -14.89 -0.58 -18.60
N PRO A 272 -15.55 0.38 -19.27
CA PRO A 272 -14.92 1.20 -20.29
C PRO A 272 -13.81 2.07 -19.69
N LEU A 273 -12.80 2.41 -20.48
CA LEU A 273 -11.74 3.35 -20.11
C LEU A 273 -12.31 4.78 -19.97
N PRO A 274 -11.69 5.64 -19.14
CA PRO A 274 -12.09 7.02 -19.00
C PRO A 274 -12.08 7.78 -20.33
N ILE A 275 -13.06 8.67 -20.51
CA ILE A 275 -13.05 9.62 -21.63
C ILE A 275 -12.03 10.73 -21.39
N SER A 276 -11.76 11.54 -22.41
CA SER A 276 -10.83 12.68 -22.31
C SER A 276 -11.21 13.64 -21.18
N ASP A 277 -10.23 14.27 -20.53
CA ASP A 277 -10.49 15.26 -19.48
C ASP A 277 -11.29 16.45 -20.02
N ARG A 278 -11.03 16.86 -21.27
CA ARG A 278 -11.86 17.85 -21.95
C ARG A 278 -13.32 17.42 -22.03
N ASP A 279 -13.62 16.26 -22.61
CA ASP A 279 -15.00 15.82 -22.79
C ASP A 279 -15.71 15.63 -21.45
N PHE A 280 -14.99 15.12 -20.45
CA PHE A 280 -15.52 15.01 -19.10
C PHE A 280 -15.88 16.37 -18.50
N ASN A 281 -14.96 17.35 -18.51
CA ASN A 281 -15.18 18.67 -17.90
C ASN A 281 -16.26 19.51 -18.61
N PHE A 282 -16.43 19.35 -19.91
CA PHE A 282 -17.48 20.03 -20.67
C PHE A 282 -18.77 19.20 -20.79
N SER A 283 -18.81 18.03 -20.15
CA SER A 283 -19.92 17.08 -20.20
C SER A 283 -20.34 16.75 -21.64
N LEU A 284 -19.35 16.59 -22.53
CA LEU A 284 -19.54 16.25 -23.93
C LEU A 284 -19.74 14.76 -24.10
N HIS A 285 -20.60 14.38 -25.05
CA HIS A 285 -20.80 13.00 -25.41
C HIS A 285 -19.60 12.48 -26.22
N SER A 286 -18.91 11.46 -25.70
CA SER A 286 -17.90 10.74 -26.47
C SER A 286 -18.56 9.65 -27.32
N PRO A 287 -18.44 9.71 -28.65
CA PRO A 287 -19.06 8.73 -29.55
C PRO A 287 -18.41 7.35 -29.47
N THR A 288 -17.25 7.21 -28.81
CA THR A 288 -16.56 5.92 -28.67
C THR A 288 -15.90 5.83 -27.29
N ARG A 289 -16.33 4.86 -26.49
CA ARG A 289 -15.68 4.48 -25.22
C ARG A 289 -14.82 3.24 -25.46
N TRP A 290 -13.51 3.37 -25.30
CA TRP A 290 -12.60 2.23 -25.48
C TRP A 290 -12.71 1.25 -24.33
N MET A 291 -12.71 -0.05 -24.64
CA MET A 291 -12.51 -1.07 -23.61
C MET A 291 -11.01 -1.33 -23.41
N PRO A 292 -10.59 -1.85 -22.25
CA PRO A 292 -9.21 -2.26 -21.98
C PRO A 292 -8.58 -3.10 -23.11
N LYS A 293 -9.29 -4.14 -23.57
CA LYS A 293 -8.89 -5.03 -24.67
C LYS A 293 -8.69 -4.31 -26.02
N ASP A 294 -9.35 -3.16 -26.21
CA ASP A 294 -9.31 -2.40 -27.46
C ASP A 294 -8.18 -1.36 -27.44
N LEU A 295 -7.47 -1.20 -26.31
CA LEU A 295 -6.37 -0.25 -26.15
C LEU A 295 -5.09 -0.73 -26.84
N ASN A 296 -5.07 -0.62 -28.17
CA ASN A 296 -3.93 -0.99 -28.99
C ASN A 296 -3.77 -0.03 -30.17
N ARG A 297 -2.61 -0.09 -30.84
CA ARG A 297 -2.26 0.85 -31.92
C ARG A 297 -3.16 0.74 -33.15
N GLN A 298 -3.84 -0.38 -33.36
CA GLN A 298 -4.73 -0.58 -34.51
C GLN A 298 -6.10 0.07 -34.27
N SER A 299 -6.57 0.09 -33.03
CA SER A 299 -7.85 0.71 -32.65
C SER A 299 -7.77 2.23 -32.49
N LEU A 300 -6.58 2.77 -32.20
CA LEU A 300 -6.39 4.21 -31.99
C LEU A 300 -6.26 4.96 -33.31
N THR A 301 -7.09 5.99 -33.50
CA THR A 301 -7.02 6.90 -34.65
C THR A 301 -5.85 7.88 -34.56
N ALA A 302 -5.43 8.22 -33.34
CA ALA A 302 -4.30 9.08 -33.03
C ALA A 302 -3.61 8.63 -31.73
N PRO A 303 -2.33 8.98 -31.51
CA PRO A 303 -1.64 8.73 -30.25
C PRO A 303 -2.34 9.42 -29.07
N LEU A 304 -2.26 8.82 -27.89
CA LEU A 304 -2.87 9.36 -26.67
C LEU A 304 -2.08 10.56 -26.15
N THR A 305 -2.75 11.70 -26.04
CA THR A 305 -2.21 12.94 -25.46
C THR A 305 -2.46 12.98 -23.95
N ILE A 306 -1.98 14.05 -23.29
CA ILE A 306 -2.16 14.25 -21.84
C ILE A 306 -3.64 14.31 -21.40
N ASP A 307 -4.54 14.64 -22.33
CA ASP A 307 -6.00 14.68 -22.11
C ASP A 307 -6.60 13.30 -21.81
N HIS A 308 -5.90 12.22 -22.21
CA HIS A 308 -6.20 10.84 -21.85
C HIS A 308 -5.29 10.32 -20.72
N GLY A 309 -4.70 11.21 -19.92
CA GLY A 309 -3.65 10.86 -18.96
C GLY A 309 -4.08 9.83 -17.91
N LEU A 310 -5.34 9.84 -17.46
CA LEU A 310 -5.86 8.82 -16.54
C LEU A 310 -5.87 7.42 -17.18
N THR A 311 -6.24 7.31 -18.45
CA THR A 311 -6.16 6.05 -19.23
C THR A 311 -4.71 5.58 -19.36
N ILE A 312 -3.80 6.49 -19.72
CA ILE A 312 -2.38 6.19 -19.89
C ILE A 312 -1.77 5.66 -18.59
N VAL A 313 -1.95 6.38 -17.49
CA VAL A 313 -1.32 6.04 -16.20
C VAL A 313 -1.88 4.75 -15.62
N THR A 314 -3.19 4.52 -15.75
CA THR A 314 -3.87 3.30 -15.27
C THR A 314 -3.33 2.05 -15.96
N ARG A 315 -3.19 2.10 -17.30
CA ARG A 315 -2.57 1.00 -18.05
C ARG A 315 -1.10 0.81 -17.65
N GLY A 316 -0.37 1.90 -17.39
CA GLY A 316 0.99 1.84 -16.87
C GLY A 316 1.06 1.08 -15.54
N PHE A 317 0.15 1.35 -14.60
CA PHE A 317 0.12 0.69 -13.30
C PHE A 317 -0.20 -0.81 -13.39
N ASP A 318 -1.08 -1.22 -14.30
CA ASP A 318 -1.33 -2.64 -14.58
C ASP A 318 -0.05 -3.36 -15.06
N ILE A 319 0.71 -2.76 -15.97
CA ILE A 319 1.97 -3.33 -16.45
C ILE A 319 2.99 -3.36 -15.30
N PHE A 320 3.11 -2.25 -14.56
CA PHE A 320 4.05 -2.11 -13.45
C PHE A 320 3.83 -3.17 -12.37
N VAL A 321 2.58 -3.43 -11.96
CA VAL A 321 2.32 -4.39 -10.88
C VAL A 321 2.63 -5.83 -11.30
N ARG A 322 2.46 -6.18 -12.58
CA ARG A 322 2.89 -7.47 -13.14
C ARG A 322 4.41 -7.58 -13.24
N ILE A 323 5.09 -6.51 -13.61
CA ILE A 323 6.56 -6.42 -13.57
C ILE A 323 7.07 -6.60 -12.15
N LEU A 324 6.45 -5.92 -11.19
CA LEU A 324 6.82 -6.01 -9.79
C LEU A 324 6.64 -7.44 -9.26
N ARG A 325 5.54 -8.10 -9.62
CA ARG A 325 5.32 -9.52 -9.31
C ARG A 325 6.38 -10.42 -9.92
N TYR A 326 6.72 -10.22 -11.19
CA TYR A 326 7.80 -10.95 -11.86
C TYR A 326 9.14 -10.76 -11.14
N ALA A 327 9.53 -9.52 -10.84
CA ALA A 327 10.76 -9.17 -10.14
C ALA A 327 10.81 -9.71 -8.69
N ASN A 328 9.66 -10.12 -8.16
CA ASN A 328 9.48 -10.67 -6.83
C ASN A 328 9.45 -12.21 -6.84
N GLU A 329 8.85 -12.82 -7.86
CA GLU A 329 8.79 -14.28 -8.07
C GLU A 329 10.13 -14.83 -8.57
N SER A 330 10.80 -14.12 -9.48
CA SER A 330 12.16 -14.45 -9.97
C SER A 330 13.14 -14.66 -8.81
N ARG A 331 13.01 -13.85 -7.74
CA ARG A 331 13.81 -14.00 -6.51
C ARG A 331 13.48 -15.26 -5.72
N ARG A 332 12.20 -15.66 -5.67
CA ARG A 332 11.71 -16.80 -4.88
C ARG A 332 11.96 -18.14 -5.58
N GLY A 333 12.05 -18.12 -6.90
CA GLY A 333 12.08 -19.31 -7.76
C GLY A 333 13.47 -19.69 -8.27
N ARG A 334 14.56 -19.41 -7.54
CA ARG A 334 15.94 -19.82 -7.90
C ARG A 334 16.14 -21.34 -8.08
N GLU A 335 15.10 -22.15 -7.86
CA GLU A 335 15.07 -23.61 -8.11
C GLU A 335 14.30 -24.01 -9.40
N SER A 336 13.73 -23.08 -10.18
CA SER A 336 12.97 -23.43 -11.41
C SER A 336 13.86 -23.50 -12.66
N GLU A 337 13.85 -24.64 -13.34
CA GLU A 337 14.61 -24.92 -14.58
C GLU A 337 14.14 -24.15 -15.84
N SER A 338 13.13 -23.28 -15.74
CA SER A 338 12.60 -22.55 -16.90
C SER A 338 13.28 -21.19 -17.08
N PRO A 339 13.75 -20.83 -18.29
CA PRO A 339 14.58 -19.64 -18.46
C PRO A 339 13.75 -18.38 -18.19
N PRO A 340 14.13 -17.54 -17.19
CA PRO A 340 13.43 -16.29 -16.82
C PRO A 340 13.37 -15.25 -17.96
N HIS A 341 14.05 -15.52 -19.08
CA HIS A 341 14.15 -14.66 -20.25
C HIS A 341 12.82 -14.40 -20.96
N ARG A 342 11.91 -15.40 -21.08
CA ARG A 342 10.65 -15.21 -21.85
C ARG A 342 9.69 -14.25 -21.14
N ALA A 343 9.55 -14.36 -19.82
CA ALA A 343 8.69 -13.48 -19.04
C ALA A 343 9.21 -12.02 -19.07
N PHE A 344 10.52 -11.84 -18.91
CA PHE A 344 11.18 -10.54 -19.10
C PHE A 344 10.87 -9.94 -20.47
N GLN A 345 11.11 -10.69 -21.55
CA GLN A 345 10.88 -10.22 -22.92
C GLN A 345 9.42 -9.84 -23.16
N SER A 346 8.48 -10.64 -22.66
CA SER A 346 7.04 -10.35 -22.81
C SER A 346 6.65 -9.05 -22.11
N LEU A 347 7.09 -8.85 -20.87
CA LEU A 347 6.77 -7.65 -20.10
C LEU A 347 7.45 -6.41 -20.67
N LEU A 348 8.70 -6.53 -21.15
CA LEU A 348 9.41 -5.45 -21.82
C LEU A 348 8.70 -5.05 -23.12
N ALA A 349 8.31 -6.02 -23.96
CA ALA A 349 7.61 -5.76 -25.21
C ALA A 349 6.26 -5.05 -24.97
N GLU A 350 5.54 -5.43 -23.90
CA GLU A 350 4.29 -4.79 -23.53
C GLU A 350 4.49 -3.37 -22.98
N LEU A 351 5.54 -3.15 -22.18
CA LEU A 351 5.92 -1.81 -21.70
C LEU A 351 6.29 -0.88 -22.87
N ASP A 352 7.07 -1.37 -23.82
CA ASP A 352 7.45 -0.64 -25.02
C ASP A 352 6.22 -0.36 -25.90
N GLN A 353 5.33 -1.35 -26.08
CA GLN A 353 4.07 -1.16 -26.78
C GLN A 353 3.23 -0.06 -26.13
N TRP A 354 3.05 -0.10 -24.81
CA TRP A 354 2.32 0.94 -24.06
C TRP A 354 2.94 2.32 -24.27
N ARG A 355 4.28 2.42 -24.26
CA ARG A 355 4.98 3.68 -24.53
C ARG A 355 4.72 4.17 -25.96
N THR A 356 4.57 3.28 -26.94
CA THR A 356 4.27 3.65 -28.34
C THR A 356 2.85 4.16 -28.58
N LEU A 357 1.88 3.84 -27.69
CA LEU A 357 0.50 4.35 -27.79
C LEU A 357 0.39 5.85 -27.48
N GLN A 358 1.39 6.37 -26.78
CA GLN A 358 1.44 7.75 -26.30
C GLN A 358 1.93 8.71 -27.38
N ASP A 359 1.45 9.95 -27.37
CA ASP A 359 2.05 11.04 -28.15
C ASP A 359 3.46 11.37 -27.63
N VAL A 360 4.34 11.94 -28.45
CA VAL A 360 5.68 12.35 -28.00
C VAL A 360 5.61 13.39 -26.88
N THR A 361 4.58 14.24 -26.87
CA THR A 361 4.37 15.28 -25.86
C THR A 361 4.27 14.74 -24.44
N VAL A 362 3.82 13.50 -24.22
CA VAL A 362 3.69 12.91 -22.88
C VAL A 362 4.91 12.09 -22.44
N ARG A 363 5.98 12.06 -23.24
CA ARG A 363 7.18 11.27 -22.99
C ARG A 363 8.33 12.14 -22.48
N PHE A 364 8.76 11.92 -21.25
CA PHE A 364 10.03 12.42 -20.74
C PHE A 364 11.17 11.45 -21.13
N PRO A 365 12.38 11.92 -21.48
CA PRO A 365 12.82 13.32 -21.59
C PRO A 365 12.58 13.97 -22.96
N ASP A 366 11.94 13.28 -23.92
CA ASP A 366 11.67 13.83 -25.27
C ASP A 366 10.89 15.16 -25.22
N THR A 367 10.03 15.31 -24.22
CA THR A 367 9.30 16.54 -23.88
C THR A 367 9.54 16.90 -22.42
N HIS A 368 9.85 18.17 -22.15
CA HIS A 368 10.05 18.71 -20.80
C HIS A 368 8.73 19.03 -20.09
N ALA A 369 8.76 19.08 -18.75
CA ALA A 369 7.55 19.25 -17.94
C ALA A 369 6.87 20.63 -18.05
N LEU A 370 7.61 21.67 -18.46
CA LEU A 370 7.16 23.07 -18.44
C LEU A 370 5.84 23.31 -19.18
N ALA A 371 5.67 22.73 -20.36
CA ALA A 371 4.43 22.88 -21.14
C ALA A 371 3.23 22.27 -20.41
N HIS A 372 3.42 21.12 -19.76
CA HIS A 372 2.37 20.46 -18.97
C HIS A 372 2.06 21.22 -17.70
N VAL A 373 3.06 21.83 -17.05
CA VAL A 373 2.84 22.72 -15.89
C VAL A 373 1.96 23.90 -16.29
N ALA A 374 2.26 24.57 -17.41
CA ALA A 374 1.45 25.69 -17.90
C ALA A 374 -0.01 25.31 -18.21
N LEU A 375 -0.26 24.05 -18.60
CA LEU A 375 -1.59 23.51 -18.86
C LEU A 375 -2.28 22.91 -17.61
N GLY A 376 -1.60 22.88 -16.45
CA GLY A 376 -2.13 22.29 -15.22
C GLY A 376 -2.07 20.76 -15.15
N TYR A 377 -1.25 20.12 -15.98
CA TYR A 377 -1.04 18.67 -16.05
C TYR A 377 0.35 18.22 -15.57
N GLY A 378 1.15 19.11 -14.96
CA GLY A 378 2.52 18.82 -14.54
C GLY A 378 2.65 17.57 -13.67
N GLU A 379 1.83 17.45 -12.62
CA GLU A 379 1.86 16.28 -11.74
C GLU A 379 1.42 14.99 -12.47
N LEU A 380 0.41 15.05 -13.36
CA LEU A 380 -0.04 13.87 -14.11
C LEU A 380 1.03 13.39 -15.10
N PHE A 381 1.68 14.34 -15.79
CA PHE A 381 2.83 14.07 -16.64
C PHE A 381 3.95 13.38 -15.85
N ALA A 382 4.21 13.83 -14.61
CA ALA A 382 5.16 13.18 -13.71
C ALA A 382 4.79 11.72 -13.48
N TYR A 383 3.55 11.45 -13.06
CA TYR A 383 3.09 10.11 -12.73
C TYR A 383 3.20 9.12 -13.91
N ILE A 384 2.78 9.53 -15.11
CA ILE A 384 2.90 8.71 -16.33
C ILE A 384 4.35 8.26 -16.55
N ASN A 385 5.30 9.19 -16.41
CA ASN A 385 6.71 8.93 -16.66
C ASN A 385 7.38 8.19 -15.49
N LEU A 386 6.99 8.47 -14.24
CA LEU A 386 7.48 7.72 -13.07
C LEU A 386 7.12 6.24 -13.16
N VAL A 387 5.88 5.91 -13.56
CA VAL A 387 5.45 4.51 -13.76
C VAL A 387 6.29 3.81 -14.83
N TYR A 388 6.61 4.50 -15.92
CA TYR A 388 7.52 3.98 -16.96
C TYR A 388 8.92 3.68 -16.39
N PHE A 389 9.57 4.68 -15.78
CA PHE A 389 10.93 4.50 -15.27
C PHE A 389 11.00 3.48 -14.13
N MET A 390 10.01 3.44 -13.26
CA MET A 390 9.91 2.40 -12.23
C MET A 390 9.81 1.01 -12.86
N SER A 391 8.99 0.84 -13.90
CA SER A 391 8.89 -0.42 -14.64
C SER A 391 10.23 -0.83 -15.25
N VAL A 392 10.98 0.10 -15.83
CA VAL A 392 12.34 -0.13 -16.34
C VAL A 392 13.29 -0.54 -15.22
N LEU A 393 13.27 0.15 -14.08
CA LEU A 393 14.13 -0.18 -12.94
C LEU A 393 13.92 -1.61 -12.43
N PHE A 394 12.68 -2.03 -12.24
CA PHE A 394 12.39 -3.37 -11.74
C PHE A 394 12.72 -4.48 -12.76
N LEU A 395 12.44 -4.27 -14.05
CA LEU A 395 12.79 -5.23 -15.11
C LEU A 395 14.30 -5.41 -15.26
N TYR A 396 15.02 -4.31 -15.50
CA TYR A 396 16.46 -4.39 -15.80
C TYR A 396 17.29 -4.76 -14.59
N ARG A 397 16.81 -4.46 -13.38
CA ARG A 397 17.46 -4.96 -12.18
C ARG A 397 17.39 -6.48 -12.13
N ASP A 398 16.22 -7.07 -12.32
CA ASP A 398 16.08 -8.53 -12.29
C ASP A 398 16.97 -9.20 -13.36
N ARG A 399 17.04 -8.59 -14.55
CA ARG A 399 17.94 -9.01 -15.63
C ARG A 399 19.42 -8.95 -15.23
N VAL A 400 19.87 -7.87 -14.60
CA VAL A 400 21.26 -7.72 -14.13
C VAL A 400 21.57 -8.81 -13.10
N LEU A 401 20.71 -8.97 -12.08
CA LEU A 401 20.93 -9.95 -11.01
C LEU A 401 20.90 -11.39 -11.50
N THR A 402 20.01 -11.70 -12.44
CA THR A 402 19.94 -13.03 -13.06
C THR A 402 21.13 -13.27 -13.98
N GLY A 403 21.51 -12.29 -14.81
CA GLY A 403 22.69 -12.43 -15.68
C GLY A 403 23.96 -12.70 -14.86
N ILE A 404 24.11 -12.01 -13.73
CA ILE A 404 25.21 -12.20 -12.77
C ILE A 404 25.16 -13.60 -12.15
N ALA A 405 24.01 -14.00 -11.59
CA ALA A 405 23.88 -15.29 -10.90
C ALA A 405 24.16 -16.50 -11.82
N TRP A 406 23.95 -16.34 -13.13
CA TRP A 406 24.16 -17.38 -14.12
C TRP A 406 25.48 -17.23 -14.90
N GLY A 407 26.35 -16.27 -14.55
CA GLY A 407 27.62 -16.03 -15.25
C GLY A 407 27.48 -15.68 -16.73
N THR A 408 26.31 -15.14 -17.12
CA THR A 408 25.95 -14.79 -18.52
C THR A 408 25.84 -13.28 -18.72
N PHE A 409 26.34 -12.49 -17.77
CA PHE A 409 26.19 -11.04 -17.81
C PHE A 409 27.17 -10.40 -18.80
N GLU A 410 26.73 -10.24 -20.04
CA GLU A 410 27.34 -9.36 -21.03
C GLU A 410 26.36 -8.18 -21.24
N GLY A 411 26.57 -7.01 -20.61
CA GLY A 411 25.61 -5.93 -20.84
C GLY A 411 25.83 -4.59 -20.15
N ASP A 412 26.72 -3.77 -20.72
CA ASP A 412 26.75 -2.32 -20.44
C ASP A 412 25.38 -1.66 -20.71
N ASP A 413 24.59 -2.17 -21.67
CA ASP A 413 23.25 -1.63 -21.99
C ASP A 413 22.26 -1.78 -20.83
N ALA A 414 22.31 -2.89 -20.08
CA ALA A 414 21.38 -3.12 -18.96
C ALA A 414 21.65 -2.15 -17.80
N PHE A 415 22.92 -1.92 -17.49
CA PHE A 415 23.32 -0.91 -16.50
C PHE A 415 22.98 0.50 -16.96
N ASN A 416 23.27 0.83 -18.22
CA ASN A 416 22.95 2.14 -18.78
C ASN A 416 21.45 2.45 -18.67
N ARG A 417 20.58 1.48 -18.97
CA ARG A 417 19.12 1.64 -18.81
C ARG A 417 18.69 1.84 -17.37
N LEU A 418 19.29 1.12 -16.41
CA LEU A 418 19.03 1.32 -14.98
C LEU A 418 19.40 2.72 -14.52
N PHE A 419 20.62 3.16 -14.82
CA PHE A 419 21.10 4.46 -14.38
C PHE A 419 20.36 5.61 -15.06
N THR A 420 20.10 5.49 -16.37
CA THR A 420 19.34 6.51 -17.11
C THR A 420 17.92 6.63 -16.58
N ALA A 421 17.23 5.52 -16.27
CA ALA A 421 15.90 5.55 -15.68
C ALA A 421 15.92 6.18 -14.27
N SER A 422 16.91 5.84 -13.44
CA SER A 422 17.09 6.41 -12.10
C SER A 422 17.33 7.93 -12.14
N GLN A 423 18.19 8.39 -13.06
CA GLN A 423 18.44 9.81 -13.29
C GLN A 423 17.21 10.52 -13.83
N SER A 424 16.42 9.87 -14.70
CA SER A 424 15.20 10.45 -15.26
C SER A 424 14.10 10.68 -14.22
N ILE A 425 13.99 9.81 -13.20
CA ILE A 425 13.12 10.02 -12.03
C ILE A 425 13.50 11.30 -11.29
N GLY A 426 14.80 11.52 -11.03
CA GLY A 426 15.29 12.76 -10.42
C GLY A 426 15.06 13.99 -11.31
N GLY A 427 15.34 13.86 -12.61
CA GLY A 427 15.22 14.92 -13.60
C GLY A 427 13.81 15.48 -13.71
N ILE A 428 12.81 14.63 -13.92
CA ILE A 428 11.42 15.09 -14.05
C ILE A 428 10.91 15.78 -12.79
N LEU A 429 11.24 15.25 -11.61
CA LEU A 429 10.84 15.85 -10.33
C LEU A 429 11.53 17.18 -10.09
N SER A 430 12.80 17.32 -10.50
CA SER A 430 13.54 18.57 -10.42
C SER A 430 13.00 19.64 -11.37
N GLU A 431 12.59 19.29 -12.59
CA GLU A 431 11.96 20.24 -13.53
C GLU A 431 10.63 20.78 -13.00
N LEU A 432 9.82 19.91 -12.41
CA LEU A 432 8.55 20.26 -11.80
C LEU A 432 8.74 21.16 -10.57
N GLU A 433 9.75 20.86 -9.74
CA GLU A 433 10.10 21.71 -8.60
C GLU A 433 10.61 23.08 -9.02
N ALA A 434 11.45 23.16 -10.05
CA ALA A 434 11.91 24.43 -10.61
C ALA A 434 10.76 25.29 -11.18
N SER A 435 9.62 24.66 -11.48
CA SER A 435 8.40 25.29 -11.99
C SER A 435 7.32 25.48 -10.90
N GLU A 436 7.72 25.50 -9.62
CA GLU A 436 6.83 25.66 -8.44
C GLU A 436 5.70 24.62 -8.36
N THR A 437 5.87 23.46 -9.01
CA THR A 437 4.88 22.38 -9.06
C THR A 437 5.46 21.11 -8.45
N PRO A 438 5.92 21.12 -7.17
CA PRO A 438 6.55 19.95 -6.59
C PRO A 438 5.53 18.81 -6.46
N VAL A 439 5.95 17.62 -6.92
CA VAL A 439 5.23 16.37 -6.71
C VAL A 439 5.76 15.75 -5.43
N ILE A 440 5.00 15.79 -4.34
CA ILE A 440 5.40 15.20 -3.05
C ILE A 440 4.28 14.25 -2.58
N THR A 441 4.10 13.20 -3.35
CA THR A 441 3.17 12.10 -3.05
C THR A 441 3.94 10.88 -2.60
N PRO A 442 3.32 9.91 -1.91
CA PRO A 442 4.06 8.75 -1.47
C PRO A 442 4.50 7.85 -2.64
N TYR A 443 3.78 7.78 -3.77
CA TYR A 443 4.30 7.07 -4.96
C TYR A 443 5.57 7.71 -5.55
N ALA A 444 5.63 9.04 -5.64
CA ALA A 444 6.84 9.75 -6.07
C ALA A 444 7.98 9.58 -5.04
N GLY A 445 7.66 9.60 -3.75
CA GLY A 445 8.56 9.25 -2.65
C GLY A 445 9.17 7.86 -2.80
N PHE A 446 8.33 6.86 -3.08
CA PHE A 446 8.77 5.50 -3.35
C PHE A 446 9.67 5.41 -4.58
N SER A 447 9.34 6.16 -5.64
CA SER A 447 10.15 6.20 -6.87
C SER A 447 11.57 6.74 -6.59
N VAL A 448 11.68 7.83 -5.84
CA VAL A 448 12.98 8.38 -5.43
C VAL A 448 13.70 7.45 -4.46
N PHE A 449 12.99 6.79 -3.56
CA PHE A 449 13.55 5.79 -2.65
C PHE A 449 14.20 4.63 -3.42
N VAL A 450 13.57 4.11 -4.48
CA VAL A 450 14.16 3.08 -5.34
C VAL A 450 15.34 3.65 -6.14
N ALA A 451 15.19 4.82 -6.77
CA ALA A 451 16.26 5.48 -7.50
C ALA A 451 17.51 5.75 -6.64
N ALA A 452 17.33 6.10 -5.37
CA ALA A 452 18.42 6.33 -4.42
C ALA A 452 19.36 5.12 -4.32
N HIS A 453 18.81 3.90 -4.27
CA HIS A 453 19.62 2.68 -4.20
C HIS A 453 20.46 2.48 -5.48
N ILE A 454 19.86 2.74 -6.64
CA ILE A 454 20.53 2.64 -7.94
C ILE A 454 21.63 3.71 -8.08
N ASN A 455 21.37 4.94 -7.66
CA ASN A 455 22.35 6.02 -7.70
C ASN A 455 23.48 5.82 -6.69
N MET A 456 23.19 5.31 -5.49
CA MET A 456 24.23 4.92 -4.52
C MET A 456 25.15 3.83 -5.07
N TYR A 457 24.60 2.84 -5.79
CA TYR A 457 25.43 1.85 -6.47
C TYR A 457 26.38 2.47 -7.50
N GLY A 458 25.92 3.48 -8.25
CA GLY A 458 26.76 4.26 -9.16
C GLY A 458 27.97 4.95 -8.51
N THR A 459 27.94 5.19 -7.19
CA THR A 459 29.10 5.75 -6.46
C THR A 459 30.20 4.71 -6.23
N VAL A 460 29.82 3.43 -6.11
CA VAL A 460 30.72 2.29 -5.92
C VAL A 460 31.24 1.79 -7.27
N SER A 461 30.34 1.59 -8.25
CA SER A 461 30.66 1.16 -9.61
C SER A 461 30.33 2.26 -10.64
N PRO A 462 31.22 3.25 -10.82
CA PRO A 462 30.94 4.41 -11.66
C PRO A 462 31.19 4.20 -13.15
N HIS A 463 31.90 3.14 -13.56
CA HIS A 463 32.30 2.94 -14.96
C HIS A 463 31.10 2.92 -15.93
N PRO A 464 30.04 2.14 -15.67
CA PRO A 464 28.83 2.16 -16.50
C PRO A 464 27.86 3.33 -16.19
N TYR A 465 28.16 4.18 -15.20
CA TYR A 465 27.23 5.23 -14.75
C TYR A 465 27.33 6.48 -15.65
N PRO A 466 26.26 6.92 -16.33
CA PRO A 466 26.30 8.12 -17.17
C PRO A 466 26.66 9.37 -16.36
N GLY A 467 27.72 10.08 -16.77
CA GLY A 467 28.28 11.21 -16.04
C GLY A 467 29.25 10.82 -14.90
N GLY A 468 29.54 9.53 -14.73
CA GLY A 468 30.52 9.01 -13.79
C GLY A 468 30.15 9.23 -12.33
N ARG A 469 31.16 9.04 -11.46
CA ARG A 469 30.99 9.06 -9.99
C ARG A 469 30.45 10.39 -9.46
N GLU A 470 30.89 11.51 -10.00
CA GLU A 470 30.46 12.85 -9.55
C GLU A 470 28.95 13.05 -9.76
N ARG A 471 28.44 12.60 -10.91
CA ARG A 471 27.01 12.61 -11.18
C ARG A 471 26.25 11.71 -10.21
N ALA A 472 26.75 10.50 -9.96
CA ALA A 472 26.14 9.57 -9.01
C ALA A 472 26.04 10.16 -7.59
N GLU A 473 27.09 10.82 -7.11
CA GLU A 473 27.11 11.50 -5.81
C GLU A 473 26.12 12.67 -5.74
N THR A 474 26.00 13.43 -6.83
CA THR A 474 25.03 14.54 -6.95
C THR A 474 23.61 14.01 -6.88
N GLU A 475 23.30 12.97 -7.65
CA GLU A 475 21.99 12.33 -7.67
C GLU A 475 21.64 11.71 -6.32
N LYS A 476 22.60 11.01 -5.68
CA LYS A 476 22.47 10.50 -4.31
C LYS A 476 22.06 11.63 -3.37
N LYS A 477 22.79 12.74 -3.34
CA LYS A 477 22.49 13.89 -2.47
C LYS A 477 21.10 14.47 -2.74
N ALA A 478 20.71 14.60 -4.01
CA ALA A 478 19.39 15.08 -4.40
C ALA A 478 18.27 14.14 -3.95
N ASN A 479 18.45 12.81 -4.10
CA ASN A 479 17.50 11.82 -3.60
C ASN A 479 17.32 11.94 -2.08
N PHE A 480 18.42 12.17 -1.36
CA PHE A 480 18.35 12.35 0.08
C PHE A 480 17.53 13.61 0.46
N ALA A 481 17.85 14.76 -0.13
CA ALA A 481 17.14 16.00 0.13
C ALA A 481 15.64 15.91 -0.21
N TYR A 482 15.29 15.18 -1.27
CA TYR A 482 13.89 14.93 -1.63
C TYR A 482 13.17 14.08 -0.56
N LEU A 483 13.75 12.97 -0.12
CA LEU A 483 13.13 12.10 0.90
C LEU A 483 12.97 12.80 2.26
N GLU A 484 13.88 13.69 2.61
CA GLU A 484 13.74 14.54 3.80
C GLU A 484 12.49 15.44 3.71
N ARG A 485 12.19 15.99 2.53
CA ARG A 485 10.94 16.73 2.31
C ARG A 485 9.71 15.82 2.37
N VAL A 486 9.77 14.62 1.80
CA VAL A 486 8.69 13.63 1.92
C VAL A 486 8.35 13.36 3.39
N CYS A 487 9.35 13.29 4.28
CA CYS A 487 9.13 13.12 5.72
C CYS A 487 8.28 14.23 6.36
N LYS A 488 8.27 15.45 5.79
CA LYS A 488 7.49 16.58 6.31
C LYS A 488 6.02 16.49 5.91
N PHE A 489 5.75 16.05 4.68
CA PHE A 489 4.39 15.93 4.14
C PHE A 489 3.73 14.59 4.48
N TRP A 490 4.53 13.53 4.59
CA TRP A 490 4.11 12.15 4.78
C TRP A 490 5.00 11.45 5.80
N PRO A 491 4.89 11.81 7.10
CA PRO A 491 5.83 11.36 8.13
C PRO A 491 5.79 9.85 8.40
N GLY A 492 4.68 9.17 8.11
CA GLY A 492 4.59 7.71 8.27
C GLY A 492 5.55 7.01 7.31
N VAL A 493 5.21 7.06 6.04
CA VAL A 493 5.97 6.48 4.93
C VAL A 493 7.37 7.08 4.75
N GLY A 494 7.46 8.41 4.74
CA GLY A 494 8.70 9.14 4.46
C GLY A 494 9.81 8.81 5.45
N ARG A 495 9.51 8.74 6.76
CA ARG A 495 10.53 8.45 7.78
C ARG A 495 11.05 7.01 7.69
N SER A 496 10.20 6.06 7.28
CA SER A 496 10.62 4.68 7.06
C SER A 496 11.61 4.62 5.90
N TRP A 497 11.23 5.12 4.71
CA TRP A 497 12.12 5.21 3.55
C TRP A 497 13.43 5.94 3.82
N TRP A 498 13.34 7.07 4.51
CA TRP A 498 14.51 7.87 4.86
C TRP A 498 15.52 7.12 5.71
N ARG A 499 15.05 6.42 6.75
CA ARG A 499 15.91 5.59 7.61
C ARG A 499 16.56 4.47 6.82
N THR A 500 15.79 3.75 6.00
CA THR A 500 16.29 2.64 5.21
C THR A 500 17.36 3.09 4.20
N VAL A 501 17.18 4.25 3.55
CA VAL A 501 18.19 4.81 2.64
C VAL A 501 19.44 5.27 3.38
N GLN A 502 19.33 5.80 4.60
CA GLN A 502 20.50 6.12 5.43
C GLN A 502 21.31 4.87 5.79
N GLU A 503 20.63 3.80 6.20
CA GLU A 503 21.26 2.51 6.49
C GLU A 503 21.96 1.97 5.23
N ALA A 504 21.29 2.02 4.08
CA ALA A 504 21.85 1.56 2.80
C ALA A 504 23.07 2.40 2.39
N ASN A 505 23.04 3.72 2.59
CA ASN A 505 24.19 4.58 2.31
C ASN A 505 25.41 4.21 3.16
N ARG A 506 25.23 3.88 4.44
CA ARG A 506 26.35 3.41 5.28
C ARG A 506 26.96 2.12 4.74
N PHE A 507 26.12 1.23 4.21
CA PHE A 507 26.58 0.02 3.53
C PHE A 507 27.40 0.34 2.27
N TYR A 508 26.86 1.14 1.35
CA TYR A 508 27.57 1.50 0.11
C TYR A 508 28.88 2.27 0.36
N GLU A 509 28.90 3.16 1.37
CA GLU A 509 30.11 3.87 1.78
C GLU A 509 31.17 2.91 2.36
N ASN A 510 30.76 1.91 3.13
CA ASN A 510 31.66 0.90 3.66
C ASN A 510 32.25 0.02 2.54
N ALA A 511 31.40 -0.43 1.59
CA ALA A 511 31.83 -1.20 0.42
C ALA A 511 32.83 -0.41 -0.43
N ARG A 512 32.56 0.88 -0.67
CA ARG A 512 33.46 1.79 -1.39
C ARG A 512 34.84 1.90 -0.74
N ASN A 513 34.89 1.94 0.59
CA ASN A 513 36.13 2.16 1.34
C ASN A 513 36.92 0.87 1.59
N HIS A 514 36.29 -0.31 1.49
CA HIS A 514 36.94 -1.60 1.76
C HIS A 514 36.61 -2.66 0.69
N PRO A 515 37.10 -2.50 -0.56
CA PRO A 515 36.78 -3.43 -1.65
C PRO A 515 37.13 -4.89 -1.31
N GLY A 516 38.24 -5.12 -0.59
CA GLY A 516 38.69 -6.46 -0.21
C GLY A 516 38.03 -7.07 1.04
N HIS A 517 37.21 -6.34 1.80
CA HIS A 517 36.64 -6.80 3.08
C HIS A 517 35.16 -7.20 2.98
N VAL A 518 34.52 -6.94 1.84
CA VAL A 518 33.16 -7.38 1.51
C VAL A 518 33.10 -8.92 1.44
N MET A 519 34.23 -9.58 1.12
CA MET A 519 34.40 -11.04 1.15
C MET A 519 34.26 -11.68 2.54
N ALA A 520 34.62 -10.98 3.63
CA ALA A 520 34.60 -11.56 4.98
C ALA A 520 33.25 -11.39 5.71
N LEU A 521 32.40 -10.46 5.23
CA LEU A 521 31.03 -10.25 5.72
C LEU A 521 30.02 -11.19 5.04
N ALA A 522 30.44 -11.94 4.02
CA ALA A 522 29.70 -12.99 3.33
C ALA A 522 29.53 -14.29 4.17
N ARG A 523 29.33 -14.17 5.49
CA ARG A 523 28.79 -15.28 6.30
C ARG A 523 27.25 -15.17 6.34
N PRO A 524 26.50 -16.29 6.34
CA PRO A 524 25.05 -16.32 6.07
C PRO A 524 24.16 -15.77 7.20
N GLY A 525 24.52 -14.66 7.87
CA GLY A 525 23.79 -14.20 9.04
C GLY A 525 23.94 -12.74 9.46
N HIS A 526 24.53 -11.85 8.66
CA HIS A 526 24.79 -10.48 9.15
C HIS A 526 24.59 -9.30 8.19
N LEU A 527 23.65 -9.40 7.24
CA LEU A 527 23.16 -8.26 6.46
C LEU A 527 21.64 -8.12 6.53
N ALA A 528 21.10 -8.01 7.75
CA ALA A 528 19.69 -7.70 8.01
C ALA A 528 19.37 -6.22 7.76
N LEU A 529 19.69 -5.72 6.57
CA LEU A 529 19.23 -4.42 6.05
C LEU A 529 18.06 -4.58 5.06
N ALA A 530 17.78 -5.82 4.65
CA ALA A 530 16.57 -6.18 3.90
C ALA A 530 15.29 -6.07 4.75
N GLY A 531 15.42 -6.23 6.08
CA GLY A 531 14.31 -6.14 7.03
C GLY A 531 13.61 -4.78 7.11
N THR A 532 14.27 -3.68 6.72
CA THR A 532 13.69 -2.33 6.76
C THR A 532 13.00 -1.93 5.45
N LEU A 533 13.12 -2.76 4.40
CA LEU A 533 12.33 -2.72 3.16
C LEU A 533 11.10 -3.63 3.21
N ASP A 534 11.16 -4.69 4.05
CA ASP A 534 10.07 -5.65 4.28
C ASP A 534 8.78 -5.02 4.82
N GLU A 535 8.84 -3.83 5.41
CA GLU A 535 7.66 -3.12 5.92
C GLU A 535 6.70 -2.63 4.82
N TYR A 536 7.11 -2.56 3.55
CA TYR A 536 6.36 -1.88 2.50
C TYR A 536 5.52 -2.76 1.58
N GLY A 537 6.00 -3.95 1.29
CA GLY A 537 5.29 -4.92 0.46
C GLY A 537 4.26 -5.74 1.24
N ASP A 538 4.47 -5.90 2.55
CA ASP A 538 3.51 -6.55 3.42
C ASP A 538 2.64 -5.49 4.10
N ILE A 539 1.35 -5.49 3.75
CA ILE A 539 0.30 -4.56 4.21
C ILE A 539 0.08 -4.57 5.74
N ARG A 540 0.92 -5.29 6.46
CA ARG A 540 0.59 -6.04 7.66
C ARG A 540 1.66 -5.79 8.75
N SER A 541 2.74 -5.09 8.42
CA SER A 541 3.80 -4.58 9.31
C SER A 541 3.26 -3.57 10.34
N ALA A 542 3.00 -4.04 11.56
CA ALA A 542 2.85 -3.19 12.74
C ALA A 542 4.18 -3.17 13.51
N ARG A 543 4.65 -1.98 13.91
CA ARG A 543 5.87 -1.79 14.73
C ARG A 543 5.86 -2.71 15.95
N ARG A 544 6.83 -3.61 16.07
CA ARG A 544 7.11 -4.26 17.35
C ARG A 544 7.78 -3.23 18.27
N HIS A 545 7.19 -2.98 19.44
CA HIS A 545 7.85 -2.21 20.50
C HIS A 545 9.16 -2.91 20.89
N GLU A 546 10.25 -2.15 20.87
CA GLU A 546 11.57 -2.60 21.33
C GLU A 546 11.50 -3.10 22.78
N LEU A 547 11.84 -4.38 23.00
CA LEU A 547 12.14 -4.90 24.33
C LEU A 547 13.67 -4.95 24.49
N PRO A 548 14.22 -4.68 25.70
CA PRO A 548 15.66 -4.52 25.88
C PRO A 548 16.41 -5.84 25.71
N THR A 549 17.52 -5.78 24.97
CA THR A 549 18.43 -6.89 24.69
C THR A 549 19.09 -7.45 25.96
N MET A 550 18.78 -8.70 26.32
CA MET A 550 19.58 -9.46 27.29
C MET A 550 20.87 -9.98 26.63
N ARG A 551 22.02 -9.56 27.16
CA ARG A 551 23.35 -10.08 26.83
C ARG A 551 23.45 -11.57 27.20
N ARG A 552 23.73 -12.44 26.22
CA ARG A 552 24.08 -13.85 26.45
C ARG A 552 25.62 -13.98 26.50
N ARG A 553 26.14 -14.43 27.65
CA ARG A 553 27.56 -14.73 27.92
C ARG A 553 28.09 -15.80 26.95
N ARG A 554 29.28 -15.58 26.39
CA ARG A 554 30.12 -16.61 25.74
C ARG A 554 30.65 -17.56 26.83
N GLY A 555 30.42 -18.85 26.68
CA GLY A 555 31.16 -19.91 27.36
C GLY A 555 32.20 -20.47 26.39
N GLU A 556 33.45 -20.51 26.83
CA GLU A 556 34.57 -21.13 26.12
C GLU A 556 34.48 -22.65 26.24
N THR A 557 34.70 -23.36 25.13
CA THR A 557 35.05 -24.77 25.14
C THR A 557 36.21 -24.99 24.18
N ILE A 558 37.33 -25.37 24.76
CA ILE A 558 38.59 -25.78 24.15
C ILE A 558 38.42 -27.22 23.66
N LEU A 559 38.79 -27.53 22.41
CA LEU A 559 39.15 -28.89 22.00
C LEU A 559 40.31 -28.89 20.98
N ASP A 560 41.35 -29.60 21.43
CA ASP A 560 42.59 -30.15 20.89
C ASP A 560 42.97 -30.12 19.40
N GLU A 561 44.28 -29.95 19.23
CA GLU A 561 45.10 -30.15 18.03
C GLU A 561 45.30 -31.63 17.68
N GLY A 562 45.42 -31.92 16.38
CA GLY A 562 45.93 -33.18 15.83
C GLY A 562 46.65 -32.92 14.51
N ASP A 563 47.98 -33.10 14.56
CA ASP A 563 49.00 -32.85 13.54
C ASP A 563 48.96 -33.83 12.34
N MET A 564 49.33 -33.35 11.13
CA MET A 564 50.18 -34.02 10.12
C MET A 564 50.11 -33.37 8.72
N GLY A 565 51.28 -32.98 8.18
CA GLY A 565 51.58 -33.12 6.74
C GLY A 565 52.16 -31.91 6.00
N ARG A 566 53.46 -31.96 5.69
CA ARG A 566 54.24 -30.95 4.94
C ARG A 566 54.14 -31.05 3.41
N HIS A 567 54.50 -29.92 2.77
CA HIS A 567 55.07 -29.69 1.42
C HIS A 567 54.14 -29.55 0.21
N SER A 568 54.11 -28.36 -0.39
CA SER A 568 54.93 -28.05 -1.58
C SER A 568 54.74 -26.60 -2.06
N THR A 569 55.86 -25.92 -2.29
CA THR A 569 55.99 -24.65 -2.98
C THR A 569 55.80 -24.86 -4.48
N GLY A 570 54.77 -24.24 -5.06
CA GLY A 570 54.57 -24.16 -6.51
C GLY A 570 54.18 -22.74 -6.89
N GLN A 571 55.04 -22.07 -7.64
CA GLN A 571 54.76 -20.80 -8.31
C GLN A 571 53.58 -20.99 -9.28
N VAL A 572 52.55 -20.16 -9.16
CA VAL A 572 51.45 -20.05 -10.13
C VAL A 572 51.70 -18.82 -11.00
N PRO A 573 51.63 -18.93 -12.33
CA PRO A 573 51.85 -17.80 -13.23
C PRO A 573 50.69 -16.80 -13.17
N ASP A 574 51.07 -15.54 -13.37
CA ASP A 574 50.22 -14.35 -13.40
C ASP A 574 49.10 -14.49 -14.45
N VAL A 575 47.87 -14.71 -13.98
CA VAL A 575 46.65 -14.65 -14.79
C VAL A 575 45.64 -13.76 -14.07
N ARG A 576 45.67 -12.46 -14.39
CA ARG A 576 44.51 -11.55 -14.30
C ARG A 576 44.27 -11.01 -15.71
N PRO A 577 43.05 -11.19 -16.27
CA PRO A 577 41.97 -10.22 -16.00
C PRO A 577 40.56 -10.85 -15.97
N MET A 578 40.39 -12.00 -15.31
CA MET A 578 39.09 -12.70 -15.25
C MET A 578 38.55 -12.85 -13.81
N ALA A 579 39.40 -12.66 -12.80
CA ALA A 579 39.02 -12.74 -11.39
C ALA A 579 38.29 -11.48 -10.88
N GLU A 580 38.56 -10.31 -11.46
CA GLU A 580 37.92 -9.06 -11.02
C GLU A 580 36.41 -9.10 -11.30
N LEU A 581 35.96 -9.62 -12.45
CA LEU A 581 34.53 -9.72 -12.81
C LEU A 581 33.72 -10.61 -11.84
N HIS A 582 34.28 -11.75 -11.40
CA HIS A 582 33.66 -12.64 -10.42
C HIS A 582 33.57 -12.04 -9.00
N GLU A 583 34.40 -11.06 -8.66
CA GLU A 583 34.35 -10.36 -7.36
C GLU A 583 33.17 -9.36 -7.29
N TRP A 584 32.80 -8.71 -8.40
CA TRP A 584 31.64 -7.79 -8.48
C TRP A 584 30.28 -8.53 -8.42
N GLU A 585 30.24 -9.77 -8.91
CA GLU A 585 29.05 -10.64 -8.95
C GLU A 585 28.50 -10.94 -7.54
N ALA A 586 29.38 -11.07 -6.54
CA ALA A 586 29.03 -11.30 -5.14
C ALA A 586 28.53 -10.02 -4.42
N GLU A 587 28.99 -8.84 -4.83
CA GLU A 587 28.57 -7.56 -4.24
C GLU A 587 27.15 -7.14 -4.65
N LEU A 588 26.76 -7.51 -5.88
CA LEU A 588 25.40 -7.36 -6.39
C LEU A 588 24.42 -8.30 -5.71
N LEU A 589 24.85 -9.47 -5.24
CA LEU A 589 23.99 -10.39 -4.47
C LEU A 589 23.78 -9.95 -3.00
N GLN A 590 24.55 -8.98 -2.52
CA GLN A 590 24.52 -8.47 -1.13
C GLN A 590 23.79 -7.13 -0.98
N TRP A 591 23.09 -6.65 -2.02
CA TRP A 591 22.38 -5.37 -1.87
C TRP A 591 21.33 -5.49 -0.76
N PRO A 592 21.08 -4.43 0.02
CA PRO A 592 19.93 -4.33 0.94
C PRO A 592 18.57 -4.59 0.26
N PHE A 593 18.55 -4.50 -1.06
CA PHE A 593 17.41 -4.80 -1.90
C PHE A 593 17.34 -6.27 -2.33
N ILE A 594 18.28 -7.13 -1.92
CA ILE A 594 18.58 -8.49 -2.43
C ILE A 594 18.95 -9.37 -1.23
N ASP A 595 17.98 -9.70 -0.38
CA ASP A 595 18.11 -10.79 0.59
C ASP A 595 16.88 -11.72 0.48
N GLU A 596 17.08 -13.00 0.78
CA GLU A 596 16.13 -14.11 0.62
C GLU A 596 14.93 -14.05 1.60
N THR A 597 14.94 -13.08 2.52
CA THR A 597 13.96 -12.95 3.61
C THR A 597 12.64 -12.28 3.23
N TRP A 598 12.50 -11.80 1.99
CA TRP A 598 11.27 -11.18 1.44
C TRP A 598 10.04 -12.11 1.41
N THR A 599 10.17 -13.35 1.90
CA THR A 599 9.14 -14.40 1.89
C THR A 599 8.48 -14.69 3.23
N SER A 600 8.89 -14.09 4.35
CA SER A 600 8.13 -14.27 5.59
C SER A 600 6.91 -13.34 5.61
N GLY A 601 5.93 -13.64 4.75
CA GLY A 601 4.56 -13.29 5.09
C GLY A 601 4.25 -13.87 6.47
N PHE A 602 3.57 -13.12 7.31
CA PHE A 602 3.21 -13.51 8.68
C PHE A 602 3.17 -15.02 8.93
N ASP A 603 4.11 -15.51 9.73
CA ASP A 603 3.72 -16.39 10.82
C ASP A 603 3.05 -15.46 11.84
N THR A 604 1.72 -15.43 11.90
CA THR A 604 1.01 -14.80 13.03
C THR A 604 1.34 -15.48 14.36
N GLY A 605 2.28 -16.43 14.39
CA GLY A 605 1.98 -17.72 14.98
C GLY A 605 0.73 -18.26 14.29
N VAL A 606 0.79 -19.46 13.72
CA VAL A 606 -0.44 -20.27 13.55
C VAL A 606 -1.30 -20.19 14.84
N GLU A 607 -0.65 -20.05 16.00
CA GLU A 607 -1.27 -19.83 17.31
C GLU A 607 -2.05 -18.51 17.54
N ALA A 608 -1.74 -17.36 16.91
CA ALA A 608 -2.53 -16.13 17.18
C ALA A 608 -3.77 -16.00 16.28
N ALA A 609 -3.66 -16.46 15.02
CA ALA A 609 -4.80 -16.51 14.10
C ALA A 609 -5.67 -17.76 14.35
N TRP A 610 -5.05 -18.84 14.83
CA TRP A 610 -5.69 -20.13 15.12
C TRP A 610 -5.19 -20.72 16.44
N PRO A 611 -5.58 -20.17 17.59
CA PRO A 611 -5.10 -20.59 18.92
C PRO A 611 -5.44 -22.04 19.31
N ASN A 612 -6.13 -22.79 18.45
CA ASN A 612 -6.56 -24.17 18.69
C ASN A 612 -5.96 -25.16 17.68
N LEU A 613 -4.98 -24.76 16.86
CA LEU A 613 -4.38 -25.60 15.82
C LEU A 613 -3.00 -26.18 16.21
N SER A 614 -2.66 -26.15 17.50
CA SER A 614 -1.51 -26.83 18.12
C SER A 614 -1.91 -28.12 18.82
#